data_AF-A0A1B1AGN8-F1
#
_entry.id   AF-A0A1B1AGN8-F1
#
_cell.length_a   1.000
_cell.length_b   1.000
_cell.length_c   1.000
_cell.angle_alpha   90.00
_cell.angle_beta   90.00
_cell.angle_gamma   90.00
#
_symmetry.space_group_name_H-M   'P 1'
#
loop_
_entity.id
_entity.type
_entity.pdbx_description
1 polymer ?
#
loop_
_entity_poly.entity_id
_entity_poly.type
_entity_poly.pdbx_seq_one_letter_code
_entity_poly.pdbx_strand_id
1 'polypeptide(L)'
;MSARTKERGYAFLLAIFVVAVLALLVLAAARVFSDMQTSQARLQQGGARRIEAESVMAHVAFAILTGRSEARAVRLRGDDELRLDGRWQRLALEPQTLIAVQDEAGLINLNDADAQALGQLLNDLTGASESEALAAAMADFADGDDLVREGGAEADRYAAEALPAPSNRPIVSRWQALEVLGWREAVSARARVWDVIAAGPSEAALNVNTAPLEVLAAIFADRRAAMDFAQEREVAPLTDLAQLEARLGNAAHAPSAGFAIAPGRRFRVQAVFGSRSGFDGFERLLQLENAEAQRPFRWLQERSIGLAPSRHDQEVTTIALDAAAS
;
A
#
# COMPACT_ATOMS: atom_id res chain seq x y z
N MET A 1 93.61 5.53 4.38
CA MET A 1 92.70 4.38 4.58
C MET A 1 91.96 4.63 5.88
N SER A 2 90.64 4.51 6.05
CA SER A 2 89.52 4.13 5.20
C SER A 2 88.28 4.64 5.95
N ALA A 3 87.45 5.49 5.35
CA ALA A 3 86.20 5.95 5.95
C ALA A 3 85.05 5.07 5.42
N ARG A 4 84.62 4.09 6.20
CA ARG A 4 83.41 3.29 5.91
C ARG A 4 82.55 3.19 7.16
N THR A 5 81.59 4.09 7.34
CA THR A 5 80.34 3.80 8.07
C THR A 5 79.37 4.98 7.93
N LYS A 6 78.36 4.89 7.04
CA LYS A 6 77.08 5.61 7.18
C LYS A 6 75.96 5.25 6.17
N GLU A 7 76.02 4.15 5.42
CA GLU A 7 74.96 3.80 4.44
C GLU A 7 73.93 2.76 4.94
N ARG A 8 74.10 2.15 6.11
CA ARG A 8 73.24 1.04 6.57
C ARG A 8 71.90 1.44 7.21
N GLY A 9 71.75 2.67 7.71
CA GLY A 9 70.50 3.13 8.34
C GLY A 9 69.41 3.56 7.35
N TYR A 10 69.81 4.10 6.20
CA TYR A 10 68.88 4.65 5.20
C TYR A 10 68.18 3.55 4.40
N ALA A 11 68.89 2.46 4.07
CA ALA A 11 68.33 1.32 3.35
C ALA A 11 67.22 0.61 4.17
N PHE A 12 67.36 0.53 5.49
CA PHE A 12 66.36 -0.07 6.37
C PHE A 12 65.09 0.80 6.47
N LEU A 13 65.24 2.11 6.60
CA LEU A 13 64.12 3.06 6.60
C LEU A 13 63.38 3.06 5.25
N LEU A 14 64.13 2.99 4.14
CA LEU A 14 63.56 2.86 2.80
C LEU A 14 62.80 1.54 2.66
N ALA A 15 63.35 0.43 3.12
CA ALA A 15 62.68 -0.88 3.06
C ALA A 15 61.38 -0.90 3.88
N ILE A 16 61.40 -0.37 5.11
CA ILE A 16 60.18 -0.23 5.92
C ILE A 16 59.16 0.66 5.23
N PHE A 17 59.58 1.80 4.68
CA PHE A 17 58.68 2.70 3.97
C PHE A 17 58.04 2.03 2.76
N VAL A 18 58.83 1.33 1.93
CA VAL A 18 58.32 0.58 0.77
C VAL A 18 57.36 -0.52 1.21
N VAL A 19 57.69 -1.27 2.25
CA VAL A 19 56.80 -2.31 2.80
C VAL A 19 55.51 -1.71 3.37
N ALA A 20 55.58 -0.57 4.06
CA ALA A 20 54.42 0.12 4.60
C ALA A 20 53.50 0.64 3.48
N VAL A 21 54.07 1.22 2.42
CA VAL A 21 53.31 1.65 1.23
C VAL A 21 52.68 0.45 0.53
N LEU A 22 53.41 -0.65 0.34
CA LEU A 22 52.87 -1.88 -0.24
C LEU A 22 51.73 -2.47 0.62
N ALA A 23 51.89 -2.48 1.96
CA ALA A 23 50.86 -2.94 2.88
C ALA A 23 49.60 -2.07 2.81
N LEU A 24 49.75 -0.75 2.73
CA LEU A 24 48.63 0.19 2.53
C LEU A 24 47.92 -0.02 1.19
N LEU A 25 48.67 -0.26 0.11
CA LEU A 25 48.10 -0.57 -1.20
C LEU A 25 47.31 -1.89 -1.18
N VAL A 26 47.83 -2.92 -0.53
CA VAL A 26 47.13 -4.21 -0.36
C VAL A 26 45.85 -4.03 0.47
N LEU A 27 45.90 -3.25 1.55
CA LEU A 27 44.72 -2.98 2.37
C LEU A 27 43.65 -2.17 1.63
N ALA A 28 44.06 -1.17 0.84
CA ALA A 28 43.15 -0.38 0.00
C ALA A 28 42.51 -1.25 -1.09
N ALA A 29 43.29 -2.12 -1.74
CA ALA A 29 42.76 -3.07 -2.73
C ALA A 29 41.78 -4.07 -2.11
N ALA A 30 42.08 -4.58 -0.91
CA ALA A 30 41.19 -5.49 -0.17
C ALA A 30 39.84 -4.83 0.16
N ARG A 31 39.85 -3.56 0.58
CA ARG A 31 38.63 -2.74 0.81
C ARG A 31 37.79 -2.60 -0.45
N VAL A 32 38.40 -2.18 -1.56
CA VAL A 32 37.69 -2.00 -2.84
C VAL A 32 37.09 -3.33 -3.32
N PHE A 33 37.83 -4.43 -3.16
CA PHE A 33 37.36 -5.75 -3.55
C PHE A 33 36.19 -6.23 -2.68
N SER A 34 36.22 -6.01 -1.36
CA SER A 34 35.08 -6.32 -0.48
C SER A 34 33.86 -5.47 -0.82
N ASP A 35 34.05 -4.17 -1.09
CA ASP A 35 32.95 -3.27 -1.45
C ASP A 35 32.31 -3.70 -2.78
N MET A 36 33.12 -4.11 -3.76
CA MET A 36 32.65 -4.61 -5.04
C MET A 36 31.87 -5.92 -4.92
N GLN A 37 32.33 -6.86 -4.08
CA GLN A 37 31.60 -8.11 -3.82
C GLN A 37 30.25 -7.86 -3.13
N THR A 38 30.20 -6.98 -2.12
CA THR A 38 28.91 -6.65 -1.47
C THR A 38 27.97 -5.91 -2.42
N SER A 39 28.49 -5.10 -3.33
CA SER A 39 27.70 -4.36 -4.32
C SER A 39 27.11 -5.31 -5.37
N GLN A 40 27.90 -6.27 -5.87
CA GLN A 40 27.41 -7.30 -6.78
C GLN A 40 26.37 -8.20 -6.11
N ALA A 41 26.60 -8.62 -4.87
CA ALA A 41 25.63 -9.43 -4.12
C ALA A 41 24.30 -8.70 -3.93
N ARG A 42 24.34 -7.40 -3.61
CA ARG A 42 23.13 -6.56 -3.49
C ARG A 42 22.38 -6.42 -4.81
N LEU A 43 23.08 -6.22 -5.92
CA LEU A 43 22.45 -6.14 -7.25
C LEU A 43 21.78 -7.45 -7.67
N GLN A 44 22.45 -8.59 -7.45
CA GLN A 44 21.87 -9.90 -7.76
C GLN A 44 20.67 -10.22 -6.88
N GLN A 45 20.74 -9.90 -5.59
CA GLN A 45 19.61 -10.08 -4.67
C GLN A 45 18.43 -9.18 -5.03
N GLY A 46 18.66 -7.91 -5.36
CA GLY A 46 17.60 -7.00 -5.81
C GLY A 46 16.92 -7.47 -7.10
N GLY A 47 17.70 -7.95 -8.06
CA GLY A 47 17.17 -8.52 -9.31
C GLY A 47 16.32 -9.77 -9.08
N ALA A 48 16.79 -10.70 -8.25
CA ALA A 48 16.05 -11.93 -7.94
C ALA A 48 14.71 -11.64 -7.25
N ARG A 49 14.70 -10.74 -6.24
CA ARG A 49 13.47 -10.35 -5.53
C ARG A 49 12.48 -9.64 -6.45
N ARG A 50 12.97 -8.82 -7.38
CA ARG A 50 12.11 -8.20 -8.38
C ARG A 50 11.45 -9.24 -9.27
N ILE A 51 12.19 -10.22 -9.78
CA ILE A 51 11.64 -11.29 -10.61
C ILE A 51 10.59 -12.10 -9.85
N GLU A 52 10.85 -12.39 -8.57
CA GLU A 52 9.89 -13.07 -7.69
C GLU A 52 8.60 -12.25 -7.52
N ALA A 53 8.72 -10.95 -7.29
CA ALA A 53 7.57 -10.04 -7.23
C ALA A 53 6.80 -10.00 -8.55
N GLU A 54 7.47 -9.92 -9.70
CA GLU A 54 6.82 -9.98 -11.02
C GLU A 54 6.05 -11.30 -11.20
N SER A 55 6.64 -12.43 -10.80
CA SER A 55 6.02 -13.75 -10.88
C SER A 55 4.74 -13.82 -10.04
N VAL A 56 4.81 -13.40 -8.77
CA VAL A 56 3.65 -13.38 -7.87
C VAL A 56 2.55 -12.47 -8.39
N MET A 57 2.90 -11.26 -8.85
CA MET A 57 1.91 -10.32 -9.40
C MET A 57 1.24 -10.90 -10.65
N ALA A 58 1.98 -11.55 -11.54
CA ALA A 58 1.43 -12.22 -12.71
C ALA A 58 0.52 -13.40 -12.33
N HIS A 59 0.89 -14.21 -11.33
CA HIS A 59 0.07 -15.30 -10.84
C HIS A 59 -1.24 -14.80 -10.21
N VAL A 60 -1.21 -13.72 -9.43
CA VAL A 60 -2.42 -13.10 -8.87
C VAL A 60 -3.32 -12.55 -9.97
N ALA A 61 -2.76 -11.84 -10.96
CA ALA A 61 -3.54 -11.35 -12.10
C ALA A 61 -4.19 -12.51 -12.88
N PHE A 62 -3.42 -13.59 -13.14
CA PHE A 62 -3.93 -14.78 -13.79
C PHE A 62 -5.05 -15.46 -12.98
N ALA A 63 -4.86 -15.57 -11.67
CA ALA A 63 -5.85 -16.11 -10.73
C ALA A 63 -7.17 -15.33 -10.79
N ILE A 64 -7.11 -14.00 -10.75
CA ILE A 64 -8.30 -13.12 -10.82
C ILE A 64 -9.00 -13.25 -12.19
N LEU A 65 -8.26 -13.39 -13.28
CA LEU A 65 -8.81 -13.45 -14.64
C LEU A 65 -9.42 -14.79 -15.01
N THR A 66 -8.90 -15.89 -14.46
CA THR A 66 -9.28 -17.24 -14.88
C THR A 66 -10.07 -17.99 -13.81
N GLY A 67 -9.96 -17.56 -12.56
CA GLY A 67 -10.72 -18.14 -11.46
C GLY A 67 -12.19 -17.76 -11.51
N ARG A 68 -13.00 -18.52 -10.79
CA ARG A 68 -14.43 -18.25 -10.67
C ARG A 68 -14.62 -17.17 -9.61
N SER A 69 -15.08 -15.99 -10.02
CA SER A 69 -15.42 -14.91 -9.08
C SER A 69 -16.56 -15.33 -8.17
N GLU A 70 -16.38 -15.11 -6.88
CA GLU A 70 -17.37 -15.25 -5.82
C GLU A 70 -17.54 -13.88 -5.14
N ALA A 71 -18.46 -13.77 -4.18
CA ALA A 71 -18.82 -12.48 -3.57
C ALA A 71 -17.66 -11.74 -2.89
N ARG A 72 -16.67 -12.48 -2.39
CA ARG A 72 -15.52 -11.96 -1.61
C ARG A 72 -14.18 -12.59 -1.94
N ALA A 73 -14.16 -13.46 -2.94
CA ALA A 73 -13.00 -14.26 -3.26
C ALA A 73 -13.04 -14.69 -4.72
N VAL A 74 -11.90 -15.16 -5.20
CA VAL A 74 -11.80 -15.86 -6.48
C VAL A 74 -11.43 -17.30 -6.20
N ARG A 75 -12.30 -18.23 -6.60
CA ARG A 75 -12.00 -19.66 -6.46
C ARG A 75 -11.07 -20.09 -7.57
N LEU A 76 -9.93 -20.67 -7.18
CA LEU A 76 -8.91 -21.15 -8.10
C LEU A 76 -9.15 -22.62 -8.44
N ARG A 77 -8.31 -23.18 -9.29
CA ARG A 77 -8.40 -24.60 -9.65
C ARG A 77 -7.95 -25.45 -8.45
N GLY A 78 -8.79 -26.37 -8.02
CA GLY A 78 -8.58 -27.16 -6.79
C GLY A 78 -9.39 -26.58 -5.63
N ASP A 79 -8.84 -26.68 -4.42
CA ASP A 79 -9.46 -26.17 -3.19
C ASP A 79 -8.85 -24.82 -2.73
N ASP A 80 -8.00 -24.20 -3.55
CA ASP A 80 -7.41 -22.89 -3.25
C ASP A 80 -8.40 -21.74 -3.51
N GLU A 81 -8.44 -20.79 -2.59
CA GLU A 81 -9.26 -19.58 -2.64
C GLU A 81 -8.36 -18.35 -2.51
N LEU A 82 -8.53 -17.39 -3.41
CA LEU A 82 -7.89 -16.08 -3.31
C LEU A 82 -8.90 -15.08 -2.72
N ARG A 83 -8.74 -14.74 -1.45
CA ARG A 83 -9.61 -13.79 -0.76
C ARG A 83 -9.32 -12.36 -1.21
N LEU A 84 -10.38 -11.55 -1.35
CA LEU A 84 -10.35 -10.18 -1.88
C LEU A 84 -10.63 -9.10 -0.81
N ASP A 85 -10.58 -9.47 0.47
CA ASP A 85 -10.89 -8.61 1.62
C ASP A 85 -9.63 -8.06 2.32
N GLY A 86 -8.49 -8.09 1.64
CA GLY A 86 -7.23 -7.52 2.12
C GLY A 86 -6.54 -8.34 3.21
N ARG A 87 -7.06 -9.52 3.59
CA ARG A 87 -6.40 -10.40 4.54
C ARG A 87 -5.18 -11.08 3.91
N TRP A 88 -4.10 -11.14 4.68
CA TRP A 88 -2.87 -11.82 4.29
C TRP A 88 -3.08 -13.33 4.26
N GLN A 89 -2.65 -13.95 3.17
CA GLN A 89 -2.79 -15.38 2.91
C GLN A 89 -1.57 -15.91 2.17
N ARG A 90 -1.38 -17.23 2.21
CA ARG A 90 -0.41 -17.96 1.38
C ARG A 90 -1.19 -18.78 0.38
N LEU A 91 -0.83 -18.67 -0.90
CA LEU A 91 -1.41 -19.51 -1.95
C LEU A 91 -0.58 -20.79 -2.08
N ALA A 92 -1.18 -21.92 -2.48
CA ALA A 92 -0.41 -23.15 -2.66
C ALA A 92 0.64 -23.01 -3.78
N LEU A 93 0.36 -22.16 -4.77
CA LEU A 93 1.30 -21.80 -5.84
C LEU A 93 2.46 -20.91 -5.38
N GLU A 94 2.30 -20.19 -4.26
CA GLU A 94 3.27 -19.23 -3.72
C GLU A 94 3.46 -19.42 -2.20
N PRO A 95 3.88 -20.62 -1.74
CA PRO A 95 3.82 -20.98 -0.32
C PRO A 95 4.77 -20.17 0.55
N GLN A 96 5.83 -19.60 -0.05
CA GLN A 96 6.83 -18.82 0.66
C GLN A 96 6.48 -17.33 0.76
N THR A 97 5.51 -16.87 -0.02
CA THR A 97 5.12 -15.46 -0.11
C THR A 97 3.83 -15.20 0.67
N LEU A 98 3.79 -14.12 1.45
CA LEU A 98 2.55 -13.60 2.01
C LEU A 98 1.95 -12.62 1.02
N ILE A 99 0.68 -12.83 0.67
CA ILE A 99 -0.04 -12.03 -0.32
C ILE A 99 -1.32 -11.50 0.33
N ALA A 100 -1.65 -10.24 0.09
CA ALA A 100 -2.96 -9.68 0.38
C ALA A 100 -3.54 -9.11 -0.91
N VAL A 101 -4.81 -9.40 -1.17
CA VAL A 101 -5.55 -8.81 -2.28
C VAL A 101 -6.78 -8.13 -1.72
N GLN A 102 -6.93 -6.85 -2.00
CA GLN A 102 -8.07 -6.03 -1.61
C GLN A 102 -8.79 -5.56 -2.87
N ASP A 103 -10.06 -5.89 -2.99
CA ASP A 103 -10.99 -5.26 -3.92
C ASP A 103 -11.16 -3.78 -3.53
N GLU A 104 -10.79 -2.86 -4.42
CA GLU A 104 -10.92 -1.42 -4.14
C GLU A 104 -12.40 -1.00 -4.05
N ALA A 105 -13.34 -1.76 -4.62
CA ALA A 105 -14.76 -1.49 -4.39
C ALA A 105 -15.17 -1.72 -2.93
N GLY A 106 -14.40 -2.48 -2.14
CA GLY A 106 -14.64 -2.60 -0.69
C GLY A 106 -14.13 -1.42 0.13
N LEU A 107 -13.48 -0.43 -0.47
CA LEU A 107 -12.81 0.67 0.24
C LEU A 107 -13.56 2.00 0.07
N ILE A 108 -13.36 2.94 0.99
CA ILE A 108 -13.89 4.31 0.79
C ILE A 108 -13.10 4.98 -0.33
N ASN A 109 -13.77 5.26 -1.46
CA ASN A 109 -13.17 5.98 -2.57
C ASN A 109 -13.20 7.48 -2.30
N LEU A 110 -12.03 8.10 -2.19
CA LEU A 110 -11.90 9.52 -1.84
C LEU A 110 -12.55 10.48 -2.85
N ASN A 111 -12.78 10.03 -4.09
CA ASN A 111 -13.42 10.85 -5.13
C ASN A 111 -14.96 10.91 -5.03
N ASP A 112 -15.60 10.02 -4.27
CA ASP A 112 -17.07 9.92 -4.18
C ASP A 112 -17.59 9.65 -2.77
N ALA A 113 -16.70 9.76 -1.78
CA ALA A 113 -16.97 9.38 -0.41
C ALA A 113 -18.13 10.19 0.17
N ASP A 114 -19.02 9.51 0.89
CA ASP A 114 -19.94 10.18 1.79
C ASP A 114 -19.14 10.87 2.90
N ALA A 115 -19.42 12.16 3.13
CA ALA A 115 -18.66 12.99 4.07
C ALA A 115 -18.77 12.49 5.52
N GLN A 116 -19.92 11.96 5.91
CA GLN A 116 -20.15 11.41 7.25
C GLN A 116 -19.42 10.07 7.42
N ALA A 117 -19.48 9.18 6.41
CA ALA A 117 -18.70 7.95 6.42
C ALA A 117 -17.20 8.22 6.50
N LEU A 118 -16.67 9.12 5.66
CA LEU A 118 -15.25 9.45 5.67
C LEU A 118 -14.83 10.13 6.98
N GLY A 119 -15.64 11.06 7.49
CA GLY A 119 -15.41 11.71 8.78
C GLY A 119 -15.39 10.70 9.93
N GLN A 120 -16.35 9.77 9.98
CA GLN A 120 -16.39 8.70 10.98
C GLN A 120 -15.17 7.77 10.87
N LEU A 121 -14.78 7.37 9.65
CA LEU A 121 -13.60 6.54 9.41
C LEU A 121 -12.33 7.21 9.92
N LEU A 122 -12.13 8.48 9.57
CA LEU A 122 -10.98 9.27 10.00
C LEU A 122 -10.97 9.44 11.52
N ASN A 123 -12.12 9.74 12.13
CA ASN A 123 -12.24 9.86 13.58
C ASN A 123 -11.84 8.55 14.27
N ASP A 124 -12.37 7.42 13.81
CA ASP A 124 -12.13 6.11 14.40
C ASP A 124 -10.65 5.67 14.31
N LEU A 125 -9.94 6.05 13.24
CA LEU A 125 -8.57 5.61 12.99
C LEU A 125 -7.49 6.59 13.47
N THR A 126 -7.81 7.89 13.50
CA THR A 126 -6.84 8.94 13.81
C THR A 126 -7.09 9.55 15.19
N GLY A 127 -8.35 9.58 15.65
CA GLY A 127 -8.78 10.35 16.81
C GLY A 127 -8.71 11.87 16.58
N ALA A 128 -8.66 12.33 15.32
CA ALA A 128 -8.58 13.74 14.99
C ALA A 128 -9.90 14.45 15.36
N SER A 129 -9.79 15.53 16.13
CA SER A 129 -10.95 16.34 16.56
C SER A 129 -11.69 17.00 15.41
N GLU A 130 -11.06 17.13 14.23
CA GLU A 130 -11.57 17.83 13.06
C GLU A 130 -11.82 16.86 11.88
N SER A 131 -12.17 15.61 12.16
CA SER A 131 -12.33 14.58 11.12
C SER A 131 -13.40 14.92 10.07
N GLU A 132 -14.47 15.63 10.45
CA GLU A 132 -15.49 16.13 9.51
C GLU A 132 -14.92 17.22 8.58
N ALA A 133 -14.11 18.14 9.12
CA ALA A 133 -13.45 19.17 8.32
C ALA A 133 -12.41 18.57 7.36
N LEU A 134 -11.71 17.50 7.77
CA LEU A 134 -10.81 16.75 6.89
C LEU A 134 -11.58 16.08 5.74
N ALA A 135 -12.76 15.51 6.01
CA ALA A 135 -13.61 14.93 4.98
C ALA A 135 -14.14 16.00 4.01
N ALA A 136 -14.57 17.15 4.53
CA ALA A 136 -15.00 18.30 3.71
C ALA A 136 -13.86 18.85 2.85
N ALA A 137 -12.66 19.03 3.41
CA ALA A 137 -11.49 19.49 2.68
C ALA A 137 -11.05 18.50 1.58
N MET A 138 -11.25 17.20 1.78
CA MET A 138 -11.02 16.20 0.72
C MET A 138 -12.02 16.35 -0.43
N ALA A 139 -13.29 16.63 -0.13
CA ALA A 139 -14.32 16.83 -1.13
C ALA A 139 -14.04 18.09 -1.98
N ASP A 140 -13.76 19.23 -1.34
CA ASP A 140 -13.39 20.48 -2.01
C ASP A 140 -12.07 20.32 -2.80
N PHE A 141 -11.14 19.48 -2.34
CA PHE A 141 -9.89 19.26 -3.08
C PHE A 141 -10.09 18.55 -4.43
N ALA A 142 -11.13 17.73 -4.54
CA ALA A 142 -11.34 16.79 -5.64
C ALA A 142 -12.47 17.19 -6.60
N ASP A 143 -13.40 18.06 -6.19
CA ASP A 143 -14.49 18.50 -7.04
C ASP A 143 -14.09 19.62 -8.01
N GLY A 144 -14.95 19.97 -8.96
CA GLY A 144 -14.59 20.82 -10.10
C GLY A 144 -14.94 22.29 -9.94
N ASP A 145 -15.44 22.70 -8.78
CA ASP A 145 -15.88 24.06 -8.52
C ASP A 145 -15.01 24.74 -7.44
N ASP A 146 -15.41 25.92 -6.98
CA ASP A 146 -14.69 26.70 -5.96
C ASP A 146 -15.60 26.95 -4.73
N LEU A 147 -16.61 26.09 -4.51
CA LEU A 147 -17.56 26.23 -3.41
C LEU A 147 -17.05 25.56 -2.15
N VAL A 148 -16.80 26.36 -1.12
CA VAL A 148 -16.35 25.88 0.19
C VAL A 148 -17.50 25.19 0.93
N ARG A 149 -17.33 23.91 1.26
CA ARG A 149 -18.23 23.17 2.17
C ARG A 149 -18.05 23.64 3.61
N GLU A 150 -19.02 23.33 4.47
CA GLU A 150 -18.86 23.57 5.90
C GLU A 150 -17.64 22.80 6.44
N GLY A 151 -16.67 23.52 7.02
CA GLY A 151 -15.38 22.97 7.46
C GLY A 151 -14.37 22.68 6.33
N GLY A 152 -14.76 22.87 5.08
CA GLY A 152 -13.98 22.63 3.87
C GLY A 152 -12.88 23.66 3.61
N ALA A 153 -12.23 23.55 2.45
CA ALA A 153 -11.04 24.32 2.12
C ALA A 153 -10.90 24.52 0.61
N GLU A 154 -10.87 25.78 0.18
CA GLU A 154 -10.56 26.19 -1.19
C GLU A 154 -9.28 27.02 -1.27
N ALA A 155 -8.95 27.50 -2.48
CA ALA A 155 -7.73 28.26 -2.79
C ALA A 155 -7.30 29.28 -1.70
N ASP A 156 -8.23 30.06 -1.15
CA ASP A 156 -7.93 31.06 -0.10
C ASP A 156 -7.36 30.42 1.19
N ARG A 157 -7.91 29.28 1.62
CA ARG A 157 -7.47 28.58 2.83
C ARG A 157 -6.13 27.88 2.60
N TYR A 158 -5.92 27.30 1.42
CA TYR A 158 -4.62 26.72 1.04
C TYR A 158 -3.54 27.82 0.96
N ALA A 159 -3.85 28.98 0.39
CA ALA A 159 -2.93 30.11 0.31
C ALA A 159 -2.52 30.65 1.70
N ALA A 160 -3.45 30.67 2.66
CA ALA A 160 -3.17 31.08 4.03
C ALA A 160 -2.13 30.18 4.73
N GLU A 161 -2.09 28.89 4.37
CA GLU A 161 -1.12 27.90 4.87
C GLU A 161 0.10 27.72 3.94
N ALA A 162 0.26 28.60 2.95
CA ALA A 162 1.32 28.53 1.94
C ALA A 162 1.38 27.19 1.18
N LEU A 163 0.22 26.56 0.98
CA LEU A 163 0.07 25.33 0.20
C LEU A 163 -0.38 25.65 -1.24
N PRO A 164 -0.09 24.76 -2.21
CA PRO A 164 -0.70 24.84 -3.54
C PRO A 164 -2.23 24.82 -3.45
N ALA A 165 -2.90 25.52 -4.37
CA ALA A 165 -4.35 25.47 -4.50
C ALA A 165 -4.85 24.03 -4.68
N PRO A 166 -6.10 23.73 -4.29
CA PRO A 166 -6.70 22.42 -4.49
C PRO A 166 -6.67 22.00 -5.96
N SER A 167 -6.71 20.69 -6.19
CA SER A 167 -6.48 20.14 -7.53
C SER A 167 -7.66 20.38 -8.49
N ASN A 168 -8.83 20.64 -7.93
CA ASN A 168 -10.15 20.79 -8.54
C ASN A 168 -10.45 19.72 -9.60
N ARG A 169 -10.06 18.48 -9.29
CA ARG A 169 -10.23 17.31 -10.14
C ARG A 169 -10.14 16.01 -9.33
N PRO A 170 -10.78 14.93 -9.80
CA PRO A 170 -10.66 13.63 -9.16
C PRO A 170 -9.20 13.19 -9.00
N ILE A 171 -8.85 12.74 -7.79
CA ILE A 171 -7.51 12.25 -7.48
C ILE A 171 -7.27 10.87 -8.10
N VAL A 172 -6.07 10.65 -8.61
CA VAL A 172 -5.71 9.41 -9.32
C VAL A 172 -4.98 8.40 -8.44
N SER A 173 -4.54 8.83 -7.27
CA SER A 173 -3.86 8.00 -6.28
C SER A 173 -4.26 8.41 -4.89
N ARG A 174 -4.49 7.43 -4.01
CA ARG A 174 -4.86 7.72 -2.61
C ARG A 174 -3.82 8.58 -1.92
N TRP A 175 -2.54 8.45 -2.29
CA TRP A 175 -1.43 9.23 -1.73
C TRP A 175 -1.52 10.73 -1.99
N GLN A 176 -2.27 11.17 -3.00
CA GLN A 176 -2.55 12.61 -3.21
C GLN A 176 -3.35 13.21 -2.05
N ALA A 177 -3.97 12.39 -1.20
CA ALA A 177 -4.57 12.85 0.04
C ALA A 177 -3.58 13.59 0.96
N LEU A 178 -2.27 13.35 0.84
CA LEU A 178 -1.25 14.11 1.58
C LEU A 178 -1.08 15.57 1.12
N GLU A 179 -1.71 15.95 0.01
CA GLU A 179 -1.75 17.32 -0.51
C GLU A 179 -2.99 18.08 0.02
N VAL A 180 -3.96 17.36 0.58
CA VAL A 180 -5.18 17.96 1.14
C VAL A 180 -4.86 18.63 2.48
N LEU A 181 -5.46 19.80 2.69
CA LEU A 181 -5.29 20.58 3.90
C LEU A 181 -5.53 19.75 5.16
N GLY A 182 -4.54 19.70 6.06
CA GLY A 182 -4.60 19.00 7.35
C GLY A 182 -4.47 17.47 7.29
N TRP A 183 -4.56 16.85 6.10
CA TRP A 183 -4.50 15.39 5.97
C TRP A 183 -3.12 14.85 6.31
N ARG A 184 -2.05 15.54 5.90
CA ARG A 184 -0.68 15.08 6.16
C ARG A 184 -0.46 14.87 7.66
N GLU A 185 -0.86 15.83 8.48
CA GLU A 185 -0.72 15.77 9.94
C GLU A 185 -1.60 14.66 10.54
N ALA A 186 -2.83 14.51 10.02
CA ALA A 186 -3.80 13.56 10.53
C ALA A 186 -3.46 12.09 10.22
N VAL A 187 -2.99 11.79 9.00
CA VAL A 187 -2.92 10.41 8.48
C VAL A 187 -1.51 9.88 8.21
N SER A 188 -0.46 10.71 8.20
CA SER A 188 0.89 10.25 7.82
C SER A 188 1.49 9.20 8.76
N ALA A 189 1.09 9.17 10.03
CA ALA A 189 1.54 8.15 10.99
C ALA A 189 0.53 7.00 11.16
N ARG A 190 -0.53 6.96 10.34
CA ARG A 190 -1.69 6.07 10.54
C ARG A 190 -1.80 5.10 9.36
N ALA A 191 -0.90 4.12 9.32
CA ALA A 191 -0.81 3.12 8.24
C ALA A 191 -2.16 2.53 7.84
N ARG A 192 -3.01 2.24 8.83
CA ARG A 192 -4.32 1.63 8.61
C ARG A 192 -5.27 2.46 7.75
N VAL A 193 -5.21 3.80 7.82
CA VAL A 193 -6.04 4.68 6.97
C VAL A 193 -5.80 4.39 5.49
N TRP A 194 -4.54 4.20 5.13
CA TRP A 194 -4.13 3.95 3.74
C TRP A 194 -4.55 2.58 3.20
N ASP A 195 -4.85 1.62 4.08
CA ASP A 195 -5.32 0.28 3.70
C ASP A 195 -6.82 0.28 3.39
N VAL A 196 -7.59 1.22 3.94
CA VAL A 196 -9.05 1.22 3.89
C VAL A 196 -9.66 2.28 2.97
N ILE A 197 -8.83 3.09 2.32
CA ILE A 197 -9.21 4.10 1.34
C ILE A 197 -8.69 3.76 -0.06
N ALA A 198 -9.38 4.24 -1.09
CA ALA A 198 -9.01 4.14 -2.50
C ALA A 198 -9.13 5.49 -3.20
N ALA A 199 -8.59 5.55 -4.42
CA ALA A 199 -8.76 6.69 -5.32
C ALA A 199 -8.99 6.16 -6.73
N GLY A 200 -10.25 6.05 -7.12
CA GLY A 200 -10.67 5.49 -8.41
C GLY A 200 -11.85 6.24 -9.03
N PRO A 201 -12.39 5.74 -10.16
CA PRO A 201 -13.58 6.32 -10.77
C PRO A 201 -14.72 6.41 -9.75
N SER A 202 -15.40 7.56 -9.70
CA SER A 202 -16.46 7.90 -8.75
C SER A 202 -17.77 7.11 -8.93
N GLU A 203 -17.83 6.25 -9.96
CA GLU A 203 -19.01 5.44 -10.30
C GLU A 203 -18.94 4.03 -9.69
N ALA A 204 -17.88 3.72 -8.94
CA ALA A 204 -17.70 2.41 -8.35
C ALA A 204 -18.55 2.27 -7.08
N ALA A 205 -19.65 1.50 -7.17
CA ALA A 205 -20.45 1.14 -6.01
C ALA A 205 -19.62 0.35 -4.97
N LEU A 206 -19.90 0.57 -3.69
CA LEU A 206 -19.12 -0.01 -2.60
C LEU A 206 -19.54 -1.46 -2.32
N ASN A 207 -18.61 -2.40 -2.51
CA ASN A 207 -18.79 -3.80 -2.23
C ASN A 207 -18.70 -4.13 -0.72
N VAL A 208 -19.85 -4.35 -0.10
CA VAL A 208 -19.93 -4.69 1.33
C VAL A 208 -19.43 -6.09 1.67
N ASN A 209 -19.27 -6.99 0.70
CA ASN A 209 -18.74 -8.33 0.95
C ASN A 209 -17.22 -8.36 1.11
N THR A 210 -16.51 -7.38 0.53
CA THR A 210 -15.04 -7.24 0.59
C THR A 210 -14.60 -6.06 1.46
N ALA A 211 -15.54 -5.23 1.94
CA ALA A 211 -15.23 -4.06 2.76
C ALA A 211 -14.58 -4.43 4.11
N PRO A 212 -13.46 -3.80 4.51
CA PRO A 212 -12.88 -3.97 5.84
C PRO A 212 -13.85 -3.55 6.96
N LEU A 213 -13.62 -4.03 8.19
CA LEU A 213 -14.49 -3.73 9.33
C LEU A 213 -14.60 -2.22 9.60
N GLU A 214 -13.51 -1.49 9.40
CA GLU A 214 -13.45 -0.04 9.62
C GLU A 214 -14.34 0.70 8.62
N VAL A 215 -14.36 0.25 7.37
CA VAL A 215 -15.25 0.78 6.33
C VAL A 215 -16.70 0.46 6.68
N LEU A 216 -16.99 -0.78 7.08
CA LEU A 216 -18.34 -1.17 7.51
C LEU A 216 -18.81 -0.36 8.73
N ALA A 217 -17.96 -0.14 9.72
CA ALA A 217 -18.30 0.63 10.91
C ALA A 217 -18.65 2.09 10.56
N ALA A 218 -17.93 2.69 9.62
CA ALA A 218 -18.22 4.04 9.13
C ALA A 218 -19.58 4.14 8.42
N ILE A 219 -19.90 3.15 7.58
CA ILE A 219 -21.15 3.12 6.78
C ILE A 219 -22.37 2.83 7.65
N PHE A 220 -22.25 1.86 8.55
CA PHE A 220 -23.35 1.47 9.44
C PHE A 220 -23.57 2.52 10.54
N ALA A 221 -22.58 3.39 10.80
CA ALA A 221 -22.52 4.28 11.97
C ALA A 221 -22.72 3.53 13.31
N ASP A 222 -22.54 2.22 13.30
CA ASP A 222 -22.69 1.32 14.44
C ASP A 222 -21.64 0.20 14.29
N ARG A 223 -20.59 0.30 15.11
CA ARG A 223 -19.49 -0.67 15.09
C ARG A 223 -19.96 -2.08 15.46
N ARG A 224 -20.95 -2.22 16.34
CA ARG A 224 -21.45 -3.55 16.74
C ARG A 224 -22.21 -4.18 15.59
N ALA A 225 -23.12 -3.44 14.95
CA ALA A 225 -23.83 -3.91 13.77
C ALA A 225 -22.86 -4.27 12.63
N ALA A 226 -21.81 -3.45 12.42
CA ALA A 226 -20.76 -3.74 11.45
C ALA A 226 -19.96 -5.02 11.77
N MET A 227 -19.65 -5.27 13.05
CA MET A 227 -18.99 -6.51 13.48
C MET A 227 -19.87 -7.73 13.28
N ASP A 228 -21.14 -7.65 13.68
CA ASP A 228 -22.11 -8.73 13.52
C ASP A 228 -22.28 -9.06 12.02
N PHE A 229 -22.47 -8.04 11.19
CA PHE A 229 -22.49 -8.19 9.73
C PHE A 229 -21.20 -8.82 9.18
N ALA A 230 -20.03 -8.33 9.63
CA ALA A 230 -18.74 -8.80 9.16
C ALA A 230 -18.50 -10.29 9.49
N GLN A 231 -19.00 -10.77 10.63
CA GLN A 231 -18.93 -12.18 11.02
C GLN A 231 -19.89 -13.05 10.20
N GLU A 232 -21.13 -12.60 10.02
CA GLU A 232 -22.13 -13.37 9.27
C GLU A 232 -21.73 -13.58 7.81
N ARG A 233 -21.20 -12.54 7.15
CA ARG A 233 -20.75 -12.63 5.75
C ARG A 233 -19.55 -13.56 5.55
N GLU A 234 -18.83 -13.98 6.62
CA GLU A 234 -17.81 -15.04 6.51
C GLU A 234 -18.44 -16.40 6.21
N VAL A 235 -19.63 -16.65 6.74
CA VAL A 235 -20.35 -17.92 6.54
C VAL A 235 -21.26 -17.85 5.32
N ALA A 236 -21.97 -16.74 5.17
CA ALA A 236 -22.92 -16.52 4.08
C ALA A 236 -22.78 -15.10 3.54
N PRO A 237 -21.90 -14.87 2.55
CA PRO A 237 -21.79 -13.59 1.87
C PRO A 237 -23.14 -13.16 1.27
N LEU A 238 -23.37 -11.84 1.20
CA LEU A 238 -24.58 -11.33 0.58
C LEU A 238 -24.61 -11.67 -0.92
N THR A 239 -25.77 -12.11 -1.40
CA THR A 239 -26.01 -12.40 -2.82
C THR A 239 -27.11 -11.53 -3.43
N ASP A 240 -27.73 -10.67 -2.60
CA ASP A 240 -28.78 -9.75 -2.99
C ASP A 240 -28.65 -8.44 -2.19
N LEU A 241 -28.81 -7.30 -2.86
CA LEU A 241 -28.73 -5.99 -2.24
C LEU A 241 -29.88 -5.72 -1.27
N ALA A 242 -31.05 -6.32 -1.50
CA ALA A 242 -32.19 -6.19 -0.59
C ALA A 242 -31.88 -6.73 0.83
N GLN A 243 -30.96 -7.70 0.93
CA GLN A 243 -30.48 -8.22 2.21
C GLN A 243 -29.64 -7.19 2.98
N LEU A 244 -28.93 -6.31 2.26
CA LEU A 244 -28.17 -5.21 2.85
C LEU A 244 -29.10 -4.09 3.31
N GLU A 245 -30.06 -3.67 2.48
CA GLU A 245 -31.02 -2.62 2.81
C GLU A 245 -31.80 -2.93 4.09
N ALA A 246 -32.22 -4.19 4.25
CA ALA A 246 -32.91 -4.65 5.46
C ALA A 246 -32.06 -4.54 6.74
N ARG A 247 -30.72 -4.54 6.61
CA ARG A 247 -29.77 -4.44 7.73
C ARG A 247 -29.35 -3.00 8.04
N LEU A 248 -29.12 -2.22 6.98
CA LEU A 248 -28.65 -0.83 7.07
C LEU A 248 -29.71 0.11 7.64
N GLY A 249 -30.99 -0.15 7.36
CA GLY A 249 -32.07 0.75 7.76
C GLY A 249 -31.88 2.16 7.15
N ASN A 250 -32.39 3.18 7.84
CA ASN A 250 -32.37 4.57 7.34
C ASN A 250 -31.09 5.35 7.71
N ALA A 251 -30.17 4.76 8.48
CA ALA A 251 -29.02 5.46 9.06
C ALA A 251 -27.70 5.23 8.29
N ALA A 252 -27.77 4.63 7.10
CA ALA A 252 -26.58 4.27 6.35
C ALA A 252 -25.98 5.47 5.62
N HIS A 253 -24.67 5.64 5.81
CA HIS A 253 -23.86 6.55 5.01
C HIS A 253 -23.41 5.81 3.75
N ALA A 254 -24.05 6.10 2.62
CA ALA A 254 -23.78 5.43 1.35
C ALA A 254 -23.02 6.36 0.41
N PRO A 255 -22.00 5.85 -0.32
CA PRO A 255 -21.40 6.64 -1.39
C PRO A 255 -22.45 6.94 -2.47
N SER A 256 -22.21 7.97 -3.28
CA SER A 256 -23.14 8.38 -4.34
C SER A 256 -23.45 7.26 -5.35
N ALA A 257 -22.48 6.39 -5.63
CA ALA A 257 -22.62 5.22 -6.50
C ALA A 257 -23.42 4.06 -5.88
N GLY A 258 -23.76 4.13 -4.60
CA GLY A 258 -24.50 3.10 -3.87
C GLY A 258 -23.65 1.89 -3.47
N PHE A 259 -24.32 0.77 -3.21
CA PHE A 259 -23.70 -0.46 -2.71
C PHE A 259 -23.64 -1.54 -3.78
N ALA A 260 -22.62 -2.40 -3.66
CA ALA A 260 -22.42 -3.60 -4.44
C ALA A 260 -22.25 -4.83 -3.53
N ILE A 261 -22.41 -6.01 -4.13
CA ILE A 261 -22.25 -7.31 -3.46
C ILE A 261 -21.26 -8.23 -4.19
N ALA A 262 -20.70 -7.75 -5.31
CA ALA A 262 -19.74 -8.47 -6.12
C ALA A 262 -18.46 -7.65 -6.26
N PRO A 263 -17.29 -8.30 -6.40
CA PRO A 263 -16.03 -7.60 -6.57
C PRO A 263 -16.03 -6.61 -7.73
N GLY A 264 -15.33 -5.50 -7.54
CA GLY A 264 -15.14 -4.50 -8.57
C GLY A 264 -14.13 -4.94 -9.63
N ARG A 265 -13.55 -3.94 -10.31
CA ARG A 265 -12.58 -4.15 -11.40
C ARG A 265 -11.17 -3.74 -11.03
N ARG A 266 -10.96 -3.24 -9.80
CA ARG A 266 -9.69 -2.71 -9.33
C ARG A 266 -9.29 -3.44 -8.06
N PHE A 267 -8.08 -3.98 -8.06
CA PHE A 267 -7.56 -4.80 -6.96
C PHE A 267 -6.19 -4.29 -6.55
N ARG A 268 -6.06 -3.96 -5.27
CA ARG A 268 -4.76 -3.70 -4.66
C ARG A 268 -4.13 -5.03 -4.28
N VAL A 269 -2.99 -5.32 -4.87
CA VAL A 269 -2.22 -6.54 -4.62
C VAL A 269 -0.98 -6.16 -3.84
N GLN A 270 -0.83 -6.74 -2.66
CA GLN A 270 0.32 -6.58 -1.80
C GLN A 270 1.01 -7.92 -1.63
N ALA A 271 2.34 -7.93 -1.64
CA ALA A 271 3.13 -9.13 -1.43
C ALA A 271 4.35 -8.80 -0.59
N VAL A 272 4.68 -9.68 0.36
CA VAL A 272 5.87 -9.57 1.20
C VAL A 272 6.78 -10.78 0.95
N PHE A 273 8.01 -10.46 0.59
CA PHE A 273 9.07 -11.40 0.24
C PHE A 273 10.18 -11.31 1.29
N GLY A 274 10.81 -12.43 1.64
CA GLY A 274 12.01 -12.39 2.46
C GLY A 274 12.17 -13.53 3.45
N SER A 275 13.33 -13.52 4.08
CA SER A 275 13.72 -14.45 5.15
C SER A 275 14.51 -13.69 6.22
N ARG A 276 15.08 -14.40 7.21
CA ARG A 276 15.77 -13.96 8.45
C ARG A 276 16.66 -12.69 8.41
N SER A 277 17.00 -12.14 7.23
CA SER A 277 17.84 -10.95 7.03
C SER A 277 17.10 -9.67 6.63
N GLY A 278 15.79 -9.74 6.32
CA GLY A 278 14.97 -8.59 5.92
C GLY A 278 13.80 -9.00 5.03
N PHE A 279 12.76 -8.16 4.98
CA PHE A 279 11.61 -8.35 4.10
C PHE A 279 11.52 -7.20 3.09
N ASP A 280 10.99 -7.48 1.90
CA ASP A 280 10.60 -6.47 0.93
C ASP A 280 9.10 -6.59 0.68
N GLY A 281 8.39 -5.46 0.76
CA GLY A 281 6.99 -5.34 0.38
C GLY A 281 6.86 -4.79 -1.03
N PHE A 282 5.93 -5.33 -1.79
CA PHE A 282 5.50 -4.78 -3.07
C PHE A 282 4.00 -4.54 -3.04
N GLU A 283 3.57 -3.40 -3.55
CA GLU A 283 2.17 -3.07 -3.79
C GLU A 283 1.99 -2.71 -5.25
N ARG A 284 0.94 -3.27 -5.87
CA ARG A 284 0.49 -2.86 -7.20
C ARG A 284 -1.01 -2.73 -7.26
N LEU A 285 -1.47 -1.84 -8.12
CA LEU A 285 -2.88 -1.68 -8.43
C LEU A 285 -3.20 -2.34 -9.78
N LEU A 286 -3.93 -3.45 -9.72
CA LEU A 286 -4.47 -4.15 -10.88
C LEU A 286 -5.80 -3.50 -11.28
N GLN A 287 -5.97 -3.21 -12.57
CA GLN A 287 -7.25 -2.85 -13.16
C GLN A 287 -7.61 -3.85 -14.26
N LEU A 288 -8.78 -4.47 -14.15
CA LEU A 288 -9.36 -5.29 -15.21
C LEU A 288 -9.95 -4.39 -16.29
N GLU A 289 -9.71 -4.76 -17.54
CA GLU A 289 -10.20 -4.05 -18.72
C GLU A 289 -11.44 -4.72 -19.30
N ASN A 290 -12.25 -3.96 -20.03
CA ASN A 290 -13.50 -4.46 -20.60
C ASN A 290 -13.21 -5.57 -21.62
N ALA A 291 -14.20 -6.42 -21.91
CA ALA A 291 -14.02 -7.57 -22.80
C ALA A 291 -13.53 -7.19 -24.22
N GLU A 292 -13.75 -5.95 -24.64
CA GLU A 292 -13.34 -5.40 -25.93
C GLU A 292 -11.88 -4.89 -25.95
N ALA A 293 -11.23 -4.80 -24.78
CA ALA A 293 -9.87 -4.30 -24.68
C ALA A 293 -8.85 -5.32 -25.23
N GLN A 294 -7.84 -4.84 -25.95
CA GLN A 294 -6.75 -5.68 -26.47
C GLN A 294 -5.92 -6.34 -25.36
N ARG A 295 -5.88 -5.72 -24.17
CA ARG A 295 -5.24 -6.27 -22.98
C ARG A 295 -6.31 -6.47 -21.92
N PRO A 296 -6.42 -7.66 -21.30
CA PRO A 296 -7.48 -7.95 -20.33
C PRO A 296 -7.30 -7.24 -18.98
N PHE A 297 -6.11 -6.71 -18.70
CA PHE A 297 -5.83 -5.93 -17.49
C PHE A 297 -4.65 -4.98 -17.70
N ARG A 298 -4.48 -4.04 -16.76
CA ARG A 298 -3.33 -3.14 -16.63
C ARG A 298 -2.88 -3.02 -15.18
N TRP A 299 -1.60 -2.76 -14.98
CA TRP A 299 -1.07 -2.28 -13.70
C TRP A 299 -0.99 -0.75 -13.76
N LEU A 300 -1.65 -0.05 -12.84
CA LEU A 300 -1.72 1.42 -12.85
C LEU A 300 -0.67 2.07 -11.95
N GLN A 301 -0.32 1.41 -10.85
CA GLN A 301 0.57 1.94 -9.81
C GLN A 301 1.45 0.81 -9.29
N GLU A 302 2.65 1.18 -8.86
CA GLU A 302 3.60 0.27 -8.25
C GLU A 302 4.36 0.98 -7.13
N ARG A 303 4.57 0.27 -6.03
CA ARG A 303 5.41 0.70 -4.93
C ARG A 303 6.22 -0.47 -4.38
N SER A 304 7.51 -0.24 -4.18
CA SER A 304 8.40 -1.16 -3.46
C SER A 304 8.78 -0.56 -2.12
N ILE A 305 8.80 -1.39 -1.08
CA ILE A 305 8.93 -0.97 0.32
C ILE A 305 9.98 -1.87 0.95
N GLY A 306 11.10 -1.31 1.40
CA GLY A 306 12.08 -2.06 2.19
C GLY A 306 11.57 -2.20 3.62
N LEU A 307 11.32 -3.42 4.08
CA LEU A 307 10.86 -3.68 5.44
C LEU A 307 12.03 -4.12 6.32
N ALA A 308 12.08 -3.61 7.55
CA ALA A 308 13.03 -4.08 8.55
C ALA A 308 12.83 -5.59 8.81
N PRO A 309 13.84 -6.34 9.28
CA PRO A 309 13.67 -7.74 9.65
C PRO A 309 12.63 -7.86 10.77
N SER A 310 11.40 -8.23 10.42
CA SER A 310 10.39 -8.63 11.40
C SER A 310 10.79 -9.99 11.98
N ARG A 311 10.46 -10.22 13.25
CA ARG A 311 10.62 -11.58 13.81
C ARG A 311 9.68 -12.50 13.04
N HIS A 312 10.11 -13.73 12.78
CA HIS A 312 9.38 -14.73 11.98
C HIS A 312 7.92 -14.98 12.46
N ASP A 313 7.60 -14.56 13.69
CA ASP A 313 6.30 -14.72 14.36
C ASP A 313 5.48 -13.42 14.45
N GLN A 314 5.90 -12.31 13.83
CA GLN A 314 5.06 -11.11 13.72
C GLN A 314 4.14 -11.22 12.52
N GLU A 315 2.84 -11.14 12.79
CA GLU A 315 1.80 -11.06 11.76
C GLU A 315 1.98 -9.74 10.98
N VAL A 316 2.24 -9.85 9.68
CA VAL A 316 2.21 -8.69 8.79
C VAL A 316 0.74 -8.29 8.67
N THR A 317 0.40 -7.10 9.16
CA THR A 317 -0.98 -6.59 9.13
C THR A 317 -1.14 -5.42 8.17
N THR A 318 -0.05 -4.74 7.80
CA THR A 318 -0.01 -3.67 6.82
C THR A 318 1.39 -3.56 6.20
N ILE A 319 1.47 -3.00 4.99
CA ILE A 319 2.71 -2.48 4.41
C ILE A 319 2.55 -1.02 3.98
N ALA A 320 1.46 -0.35 4.35
CA ALA A 320 1.09 0.92 3.73
C ALA A 320 2.06 2.06 4.02
N LEU A 321 2.71 2.05 5.18
CA LEU A 321 3.66 3.07 5.64
C LEU A 321 4.90 2.50 6.37
N ASP A 322 5.11 1.18 6.38
CA ASP A 322 6.14 0.51 7.19
C ASP A 322 7.58 0.61 6.63
N ALA A 323 7.85 1.56 5.72
CA ALA A 323 9.20 2.00 5.43
C ALA A 323 9.34 3.50 5.68
N ALA A 324 10.46 3.89 6.29
CA ALA A 324 10.96 5.24 6.15
C ALA A 324 11.02 5.55 4.65
N ALA A 325 10.37 6.63 4.22
CA ALA A 325 10.65 7.20 2.92
C ALA A 325 12.15 7.47 2.87
N SER A 326 12.88 6.67 2.10
CA SER A 326 14.26 6.92 1.72
C SER A 326 14.28 7.59 0.36
#